data_AF-A0A945EE76-F1
#
_entry.id   AF-A0A945EE76-F1
#
_cell.length_a   1.000
_cell.length_b   1.000
_cell.length_c   1.000
_cell.angle_alpha   90.00
_cell.angle_beta   90.00
_cell.angle_gamma   90.00
#
_symmetry.space_group_name_H-M   'P 1'
#
loop_
_entity.id
_entity.type
_entity.pdbx_description
1 polymer ?
#
loop_
_entity_poly.entity_id
_entity_poly.type
_entity_poly.pdbx_seq_one_letter_code
_entity_poly.pdbx_strand_id
1 'polypeptide(L)'
;MQYDVNNFDFICVSGYGRSGSSACVDLLKEFEYIDGPDKEFRIAKDPYGLLDLELSIVDNWEFIRHNMAINDFLEYCSMLSRKDGTLKRAGKNFSKILSVDFTKESTEYIKRITDFMYFGDTMLNRYYLNALQSFIQRLRSKFGLSNTALMYFACPSEDNFLIETRRYLRKLFENYAKNKKIYKIVLDQAISPTNISKTLRYFGNTKLIIV
;
A
#
# COMPACT_ATOMS: atom_id res chain seq x y z
N MET A 1 -28.52 7.98 -18.18
CA MET A 1 -27.12 7.60 -18.45
C MET A 1 -26.81 6.44 -17.51
N GLN A 2 -26.66 5.22 -18.03
CA GLN A 2 -26.47 4.03 -17.21
C GLN A 2 -24.98 3.90 -16.90
N TYR A 3 -24.56 4.33 -15.71
CA TYR A 3 -23.17 4.25 -15.29
C TYR A 3 -22.83 2.80 -14.95
N ASP A 4 -21.76 2.29 -15.57
CA ASP A 4 -21.21 0.97 -15.24
C ASP A 4 -20.57 1.06 -13.84
N VAL A 5 -21.14 0.33 -12.88
CA VAL A 5 -20.74 0.32 -11.47
C VAL A 5 -19.31 -0.21 -11.28
N ASN A 6 -18.71 -0.78 -12.34
CA ASN A 6 -17.32 -1.25 -12.36
C ASN A 6 -16.29 -0.16 -12.67
N ASN A 7 -16.73 1.07 -12.97
CA ASN A 7 -15.82 2.17 -13.26
C ASN A 7 -16.00 3.35 -12.30
N PHE A 8 -15.02 3.55 -11.43
CA PHE A 8 -14.94 4.69 -10.54
C PHE A 8 -13.62 5.46 -10.75
N ASP A 9 -13.63 6.74 -10.38
CA ASP A 9 -12.45 7.61 -10.34
C ASP A 9 -12.15 8.07 -8.92
N PHE A 10 -10.90 8.44 -8.65
CA PHE A 10 -10.52 9.03 -7.38
C PHE A 10 -10.60 10.57 -7.41
N ILE A 11 -10.98 11.14 -6.27
CA ILE A 11 -10.83 12.55 -5.95
C ILE A 11 -9.96 12.61 -4.69
N CYS A 12 -8.76 13.16 -4.80
CA CYS A 12 -7.87 13.28 -3.66
C CYS A 12 -8.01 14.67 -3.04
N VAL A 13 -8.10 14.71 -1.71
CA VAL A 13 -8.03 15.95 -0.94
C VAL A 13 -6.73 15.90 -0.14
N SER A 14 -5.94 16.96 -0.16
CA SER A 14 -4.67 17.03 0.55
C SER A 14 -4.52 18.39 1.22
N GLY A 15 -3.73 18.43 2.28
CA GLY A 15 -3.52 19.66 3.03
C GLY A 15 -2.27 19.60 3.89
N TYR A 16 -1.80 20.76 4.34
CA TYR A 16 -0.53 20.90 5.09
C TYR A 16 -0.65 20.60 6.59
N GLY A 17 -1.63 19.76 6.97
CA GLY A 17 -1.94 19.44 8.37
C GLY A 17 -2.85 20.49 9.01
N ARG A 18 -3.94 20.04 9.65
CA ARG A 18 -4.97 20.89 10.28
C ARG A 18 -5.53 22.01 9.37
N SER A 19 -5.45 21.87 8.05
CA SER A 19 -5.94 22.87 7.10
C SER A 19 -7.46 22.83 6.85
N GLY A 20 -8.13 21.76 7.31
CA GLY A 20 -9.56 21.53 7.04
C GLY A 20 -9.82 20.61 5.85
N SER A 21 -8.83 19.80 5.42
CA SER A 21 -9.03 18.80 4.35
C SER A 21 -10.19 17.86 4.65
N SER A 22 -10.39 17.47 5.91
CA SER A 22 -11.51 16.62 6.33
C SER A 22 -12.87 17.27 6.06
N ALA A 23 -13.01 18.58 6.28
CA ALA A 23 -14.26 19.29 6.01
C ALA A 23 -14.58 19.34 4.50
N CYS A 24 -13.55 19.44 3.65
CA CYS A 24 -13.72 19.32 2.21
C CYS A 24 -14.15 17.91 1.80
N VAL A 25 -13.59 16.87 2.44
CA VAL A 25 -14.02 15.47 2.21
C VAL A 25 -15.46 15.26 2.61
N ASP A 26 -15.87 15.76 3.79
CA ASP A 26 -17.25 15.66 4.27
C ASP A 26 -18.22 16.35 3.32
N LEU A 27 -17.90 17.56 2.87
CA LEU A 27 -18.71 18.29 1.87
C LEU A 27 -18.83 17.53 0.55
N LEU A 28 -17.76 16.91 0.06
CA LEU A 28 -17.80 16.12 -1.17
C LEU A 28 -18.69 14.87 -1.04
N LYS A 29 -18.77 14.27 0.15
CA LYS A 29 -19.61 13.10 0.42
C LYS A 29 -21.11 13.42 0.52
N GLU A 30 -21.49 14.70 0.56
CA GLU A 30 -22.90 15.12 0.48
C GLU A 30 -23.51 14.94 -0.92
N PHE A 31 -22.67 14.86 -1.95
CA PHE A 31 -23.13 14.68 -3.34
C PHE A 31 -23.46 13.22 -3.64
N GLU A 32 -24.49 13.00 -4.45
CA GLU A 32 -24.88 11.65 -4.87
C GLU A 32 -23.73 10.91 -5.55
N TYR A 33 -23.61 9.62 -5.23
CA TYR A 33 -22.63 8.70 -5.82
C TYR A 33 -21.15 9.02 -5.54
N ILE A 34 -20.89 9.87 -4.55
CA ILE A 34 -19.57 10.18 -4.03
C ILE A 34 -19.48 9.66 -2.59
N ASP A 35 -18.49 8.82 -2.29
CA ASP A 35 -18.20 8.38 -0.92
C ASP A 35 -16.70 8.13 -0.76
N GLY A 36 -16.24 7.89 0.46
CA GLY A 36 -14.83 7.62 0.76
C GLY A 36 -14.65 7.03 2.16
N PRO A 37 -13.52 6.35 2.41
CA PRO A 37 -13.22 5.85 3.75
C PRO A 37 -13.13 7.01 4.75
N ASP A 38 -13.68 6.84 5.95
CA ASP A 38 -13.62 7.84 7.04
C ASP A 38 -12.23 7.97 7.68
N LYS A 39 -11.19 7.41 7.06
CA LYS A 39 -9.81 7.42 7.52
C LYS A 39 -8.90 7.87 6.39
N GLU A 40 -7.87 8.65 6.73
CA GLU A 40 -6.81 9.03 5.80
C GLU A 40 -6.19 7.81 5.10
N PHE A 41 -6.17 7.81 3.77
CA PHE A 41 -5.64 6.71 2.95
C PHE A 41 -4.29 7.07 2.36
N ARG A 42 -3.23 6.94 3.16
CA ARG A 42 -1.91 7.56 2.90
C ARG A 42 -0.85 6.66 2.28
N ILE A 43 -1.27 5.53 1.71
CA ILE A 43 -0.36 4.49 1.19
C ILE A 43 0.64 5.00 0.16
N ALA A 44 0.32 6.06 -0.58
CA ALA A 44 1.21 6.59 -1.60
C ALA A 44 2.41 7.38 -1.04
N LYS A 45 2.29 7.98 0.15
CA LYS A 45 3.25 8.98 0.67
C LYS A 45 3.86 8.66 2.02
N ASP A 46 3.22 7.82 2.82
CA ASP A 46 3.78 7.43 4.13
C ASP A 46 5.01 6.54 3.94
N PRO A 47 5.94 6.51 4.92
CA PRO A 47 7.08 5.61 4.89
C PRO A 47 6.68 4.16 4.66
N TYR A 48 7.49 3.45 3.88
CA TYR A 48 7.23 2.09 3.39
C TYR A 48 6.02 1.98 2.45
N GLY A 49 5.49 3.11 1.99
CA GLY A 49 4.41 3.20 1.01
C GLY A 49 4.88 3.02 -0.44
N LEU A 50 4.01 3.38 -1.38
CA LEU A 50 4.27 3.20 -2.82
C LEU A 50 5.46 4.03 -3.31
N LEU A 51 5.65 5.25 -2.79
CA LEU A 51 6.77 6.09 -3.18
C LEU A 51 8.12 5.47 -2.79
N ASP A 52 8.25 4.99 -1.56
CA ASP A 52 9.48 4.34 -1.10
C ASP A 52 9.75 3.03 -1.87
N LEU A 53 8.68 2.29 -2.19
CA LEU A 53 8.77 1.10 -3.02
C LEU A 53 9.25 1.44 -4.44
N GLU A 54 8.65 2.43 -5.11
CA GLU A 54 9.06 2.90 -6.45
C GLU A 54 10.53 3.31 -6.46
N LEU A 55 10.94 4.18 -5.54
CA LEU A 55 12.33 4.65 -5.43
C LEU A 55 13.32 3.50 -5.21
N SER A 56 12.88 2.41 -4.57
CA SER A 56 13.74 1.28 -4.26
C SER A 56 13.87 0.28 -5.41
N ILE A 57 12.81 0.01 -6.16
CA ILE A 57 12.79 -1.07 -7.16
C ILE A 57 12.84 -0.58 -8.61
N VAL A 58 12.49 0.68 -8.85
CA VAL A 58 12.55 1.32 -10.18
C VAL A 58 13.83 2.15 -10.30
N ASP A 59 14.06 3.04 -9.33
CA ASP A 59 15.12 4.05 -9.42
C ASP A 59 16.49 3.56 -8.85
N ASN A 60 16.52 2.44 -8.13
CA ASN A 60 17.71 1.90 -7.48
C ASN A 60 17.88 0.42 -7.81
N TRP A 61 19.06 -0.03 -8.24
CA TRP A 61 19.29 -1.41 -8.73
C TRP A 61 20.03 -2.32 -7.73
N GLU A 62 20.00 -1.95 -6.45
CA GLU A 62 20.57 -2.78 -5.39
C GLU A 62 19.56 -3.86 -4.93
N PHE A 63 19.74 -5.10 -5.42
CA PHE A 63 18.80 -6.22 -5.19
C PHE A 63 18.43 -6.49 -3.73
N ILE A 64 19.40 -6.30 -2.82
CA ILE A 64 19.14 -6.47 -1.40
C ILE A 64 18.14 -5.42 -0.87
N ARG A 65 18.21 -4.19 -1.39
CA ARG A 65 17.26 -3.13 -1.05
C ARG A 65 15.87 -3.43 -1.59
N HIS A 66 15.76 -4.07 -2.75
CA HIS A 66 14.46 -4.48 -3.31
C HIS A 66 13.73 -5.41 -2.35
N ASN A 67 14.44 -6.45 -1.90
CA ASN A 67 13.88 -7.39 -0.94
C ASN A 67 13.44 -6.68 0.35
N MET A 68 14.25 -5.77 0.89
CA MET A 68 13.87 -5.01 2.08
C MET A 68 12.64 -4.15 1.84
N ALA A 69 12.63 -3.31 0.80
CA ALA A 69 11.53 -2.40 0.49
C ALA A 69 10.21 -3.15 0.26
N ILE A 70 10.26 -4.30 -0.41
CA ILE A 70 9.08 -5.16 -0.61
C ILE A 70 8.56 -5.71 0.72
N ASN A 71 9.45 -6.19 1.61
CA ASN A 71 9.05 -6.70 2.91
C ASN A 71 8.48 -5.59 3.81
N ASP A 72 9.11 -4.40 3.81
CA ASP A 72 8.64 -3.23 4.54
C ASP A 72 7.25 -2.78 4.04
N PHE A 73 7.05 -2.74 2.71
CA PHE A 73 5.75 -2.46 2.11
C PHE A 73 4.69 -3.49 2.49
N LEU A 74 5.01 -4.78 2.48
CA LEU A 74 4.07 -5.83 2.86
C LEU A 74 3.69 -5.77 4.35
N GLU A 75 4.64 -5.48 5.25
CA GLU A 75 4.33 -5.28 6.67
C GLU A 75 3.50 -4.01 6.89
N TYR A 76 3.79 -2.93 6.16
CA TYR A 76 2.96 -1.72 6.16
C TYR A 76 1.53 -2.02 5.70
N CYS A 77 1.36 -2.74 4.59
CA CYS A 77 0.05 -3.21 4.11
C CYS A 77 -0.66 -4.12 5.11
N SER A 78 0.07 -5.00 5.81
CA SER A 78 -0.46 -5.82 6.91
C SER A 78 -0.97 -4.98 8.08
N MET A 79 -0.27 -3.89 8.41
CA MET A 79 -0.71 -2.89 9.39
C MET A 79 -1.97 -2.14 8.91
N LEU A 80 -2.01 -1.70 7.65
CA LEU A 80 -3.19 -1.06 7.07
C LEU A 80 -4.42 -1.98 7.06
N SER A 81 -4.21 -3.27 6.77
CA SER A 81 -5.20 -4.34 6.72
C SER A 81 -5.85 -4.62 8.08
N ARG A 82 -5.04 -4.80 9.13
CA ARG A 82 -5.49 -5.31 10.44
C ARG A 82 -6.31 -4.30 11.24
N LYS A 83 -7.17 -4.83 12.11
CA LYS A 83 -7.94 -4.06 13.10
C LYS A 83 -7.02 -3.53 14.20
N ASP A 84 -7.27 -2.29 14.59
CA ASP A 84 -6.79 -1.70 15.84
C ASP A 84 -7.62 -2.18 17.05
N GLY A 85 -7.10 -1.93 18.26
CA GLY A 85 -7.75 -2.27 19.52
C GLY A 85 -6.79 -2.16 20.71
N THR A 86 -7.32 -2.10 21.93
CA THR A 86 -6.55 -1.86 23.16
C THR A 86 -5.48 -2.92 23.45
N LEU A 87 -5.75 -4.17 23.10
CA LEU A 87 -4.82 -5.31 23.25
C LEU A 87 -4.22 -5.76 21.90
N LYS A 88 -4.36 -4.93 20.85
CA LYS A 88 -3.91 -5.26 19.49
C LYS A 88 -2.82 -4.29 19.05
N ARG A 89 -1.98 -4.73 18.11
CA ARG A 89 -1.07 -3.81 17.42
C ARG A 89 -1.87 -2.76 16.66
N ALA A 90 -1.29 -1.58 16.50
CA ALA A 90 -1.88 -0.52 15.69
C ALA A 90 -2.23 -1.04 14.29
N GLY A 91 -3.36 -0.57 13.76
CA GLY A 91 -3.84 -0.90 12.44
C GLY A 91 -4.88 0.11 11.94
N LYS A 92 -5.25 0.03 10.67
CA LYS A 92 -6.23 0.95 10.06
C LYS A 92 -7.56 0.30 9.71
N ASN A 93 -7.64 -1.04 9.74
CA ASN A 93 -8.84 -1.82 9.45
C ASN A 93 -9.36 -1.63 8.01
N PHE A 94 -8.48 -1.31 7.05
CA PHE A 94 -8.90 -1.06 5.67
C PHE A 94 -9.50 -2.30 5.00
N SER A 95 -9.10 -3.51 5.38
CA SER A 95 -9.72 -4.74 4.85
C SER A 95 -11.23 -4.79 5.10
N LYS A 96 -11.67 -4.39 6.31
CA LYS A 96 -13.10 -4.31 6.63
C LYS A 96 -13.76 -3.12 5.95
N ILE A 97 -13.12 -1.93 5.99
CA ILE A 97 -13.69 -0.69 5.45
C ILE A 97 -13.93 -0.84 3.94
N LEU A 98 -12.96 -1.39 3.22
CA LEU A 98 -12.98 -1.51 1.76
C LEU A 98 -13.62 -2.82 1.27
N SER A 99 -14.01 -3.72 2.18
CA SER A 99 -14.54 -5.05 1.84
C SER A 99 -13.61 -5.86 0.95
N VAL A 100 -12.31 -5.86 1.26
CA VAL A 100 -11.25 -6.51 0.48
C VAL A 100 -10.27 -7.23 1.40
N ASP A 101 -9.66 -8.31 0.91
CA ASP A 101 -8.48 -8.88 1.57
C ASP A 101 -7.24 -8.07 1.17
N PHE A 102 -6.99 -6.99 1.93
CA PHE A 102 -5.93 -6.04 1.63
C PHE A 102 -4.55 -6.69 1.58
N THR A 103 -4.27 -7.63 2.50
CA THR A 103 -2.98 -8.32 2.58
C THR A 103 -2.78 -9.23 1.37
N LYS A 104 -3.82 -9.96 0.97
CA LYS A 104 -3.78 -10.80 -0.23
C LYS A 104 -3.58 -9.97 -1.49
N GLU A 105 -4.35 -8.90 -1.69
CA GLU A 105 -4.20 -8.03 -2.87
C GLU A 105 -2.83 -7.36 -2.92
N SER A 106 -2.25 -7.01 -1.77
CA SER A 106 -0.89 -6.45 -1.69
C SER A 106 0.17 -7.48 -2.05
N THR A 107 0.02 -8.73 -1.59
CA THR A 107 0.91 -9.84 -1.97
C THR A 107 0.82 -10.14 -3.46
N GLU A 108 -0.39 -10.16 -4.01
CA GLU A 108 -0.61 -10.36 -5.45
C GLU A 108 -0.10 -9.20 -6.29
N TYR A 109 -0.12 -7.97 -5.77
CA TYR A 109 0.54 -6.82 -6.40
C TYR A 109 2.05 -7.02 -6.47
N ILE A 110 2.69 -7.32 -5.34
CA ILE A 110 4.14 -7.58 -5.30
C ILE A 110 4.54 -8.68 -6.28
N LYS A 111 3.80 -9.79 -6.35
CA LYS A 111 4.08 -10.87 -7.30
C LYS A 111 4.10 -10.42 -8.76
N ARG A 112 3.32 -9.40 -9.13
CA ARG A 112 3.19 -8.92 -10.52
C ARG A 112 4.28 -7.93 -10.92
N ILE A 113 4.94 -7.32 -9.95
CA ILE A 113 6.09 -6.43 -10.14
C ILE A 113 7.44 -7.08 -9.79
N THR A 114 7.42 -8.32 -9.28
CA THR A 114 8.60 -9.10 -8.94
C THR A 114 8.98 -10.01 -10.11
N ASP A 115 10.25 -10.00 -10.52
CA ASP A 115 10.74 -10.82 -11.62
C ASP A 115 10.98 -12.27 -11.19
N PHE A 116 11.58 -12.46 -10.02
CA PHE A 116 11.78 -13.78 -9.45
C PHE A 116 11.91 -13.77 -7.92
N MET A 117 11.76 -14.95 -7.33
CA MET A 117 11.81 -15.16 -5.89
C MET A 117 12.81 -16.28 -5.58
N TYR A 118 13.57 -16.13 -4.51
CA TYR A 118 14.59 -17.09 -4.10
C TYR A 118 14.62 -17.26 -2.58
N PHE A 119 14.87 -18.49 -2.11
CA PHE A 119 15.05 -18.74 -0.68
C PHE A 119 16.51 -18.55 -0.29
N GLY A 120 16.82 -17.42 0.35
CA GLY A 120 18.18 -17.04 0.75
C GLY A 120 18.31 -16.76 2.26
N ASP A 121 19.51 -16.95 2.78
CA ASP A 121 19.88 -16.62 4.17
C ASP A 121 20.90 -15.48 4.14
N THR A 122 20.42 -14.24 4.22
CA THR A 122 21.27 -13.05 4.26
C THR A 122 21.45 -12.56 5.70
N MET A 123 22.58 -11.90 5.98
CA MET A 123 22.83 -11.30 7.29
C MET A 123 21.81 -10.21 7.66
N LEU A 124 21.16 -9.57 6.68
CA LEU A 124 20.15 -8.55 6.92
C LEU A 124 18.89 -9.11 7.57
N ASN A 125 18.50 -10.35 7.21
CA ASN A 125 17.41 -11.05 7.88
C ASN A 125 17.70 -11.28 9.38
N ARG A 126 18.98 -11.15 9.78
CA ARG A 126 19.42 -11.32 11.17
C ARG A 126 19.43 -10.01 11.96
N TYR A 127 19.45 -8.86 11.32
CA TYR A 127 19.57 -7.55 11.99
C TYR A 127 18.36 -7.24 12.87
N TYR A 128 17.17 -7.67 12.45
CA TYR A 128 15.91 -7.41 13.14
C TYR A 128 15.51 -8.52 14.12
N LEU A 129 16.35 -9.55 14.30
CA LEU A 129 16.03 -10.66 15.20
C LEU A 129 16.27 -10.24 16.65
N ASN A 130 15.28 -10.53 17.50
CA ASN A 130 15.50 -10.47 18.93
C ASN A 130 16.36 -11.65 19.42
N ALA A 131 16.77 -11.61 20.70
CA ALA A 131 17.64 -12.63 21.29
C ALA A 131 17.07 -14.05 21.20
N LEU A 132 15.75 -14.21 21.40
CA LEU A 132 15.08 -15.51 21.31
C LEU A 132 15.07 -16.04 19.87
N GLN A 133 14.71 -15.20 18.89
CA GLN A 133 14.74 -15.56 17.47
C GLN A 133 16.16 -15.92 17.02
N SER A 134 17.16 -15.16 17.46
CA SER A 134 18.57 -15.44 17.19
C SER A 134 19.01 -16.78 17.77
N PHE A 135 18.61 -17.08 19.01
CA PHE A 135 18.88 -18.36 19.65
C PHE A 135 18.23 -19.54 18.90
N ILE A 136 16.96 -19.39 18.50
CA ILE A 136 16.23 -20.40 17.72
C ILE A 136 16.93 -20.65 16.37
N GLN A 137 17.35 -19.61 15.66
CA GLN A 137 18.07 -19.78 14.39
C GLN A 137 19.40 -20.49 14.55
N ARG A 138 20.15 -20.21 15.62
CA ARG A 138 21.41 -20.92 15.95
C ARG A 138 21.16 -22.40 16.20
N LEU A 139 20.10 -22.75 16.94
CA LEU A 139 19.71 -24.14 17.14
C LEU A 139 19.33 -24.83 15.82
N ARG A 140 18.51 -24.19 14.99
CA ARG A 140 18.14 -24.70 13.66
C ARG A 140 19.37 -25.02 12.82
N SER A 141 20.32 -24.08 12.72
CA SER A 141 21.58 -24.30 12.00
C SER A 141 22.39 -25.46 12.58
N LYS A 142 22.45 -25.61 13.91
CA LYS A 142 23.15 -26.72 14.57
C LYS A 142 22.57 -28.09 14.20
N PHE A 143 21.26 -28.17 13.96
CA PHE A 143 20.58 -29.40 13.54
C PHE A 143 20.44 -29.53 12.01
N GLY A 144 21.14 -28.71 11.21
CA GLY A 144 21.09 -28.77 9.75
C GLY A 144 19.78 -28.27 9.14
N LEU A 145 18.94 -27.57 9.92
CA LEU A 145 17.70 -26.99 9.43
C LEU A 145 17.96 -25.64 8.76
N SER A 146 17.32 -25.41 7.60
CA SER A 146 17.45 -24.16 6.86
C SER A 146 16.86 -22.96 7.62
N ASN A 147 17.56 -21.83 7.57
CA ASN A 147 17.07 -20.51 7.99
C ASN A 147 16.80 -19.58 6.80
N THR A 148 16.75 -20.13 5.58
CA THR A 148 16.44 -19.34 4.39
C THR A 148 15.06 -18.71 4.50
N ALA A 149 14.97 -17.45 4.10
CA ALA A 149 13.73 -16.71 3.96
C ALA A 149 13.46 -16.45 2.49
N LEU A 150 12.19 -16.30 2.15
CA LEU A 150 11.77 -15.90 0.82
C LEU A 150 12.28 -14.48 0.53
N MET A 151 12.99 -14.32 -0.57
CA MET A 151 13.52 -13.05 -1.03
C MET A 151 12.90 -12.66 -2.37
N TYR A 152 12.67 -11.36 -2.53
CA TYR A 152 12.08 -10.78 -3.74
C TYR A 152 13.11 -9.99 -4.53
N PHE A 153 13.12 -10.18 -5.85
CA PHE A 153 13.98 -9.48 -6.79
C PHE A 153 13.09 -8.86 -7.87
N ALA A 154 13.07 -7.54 -7.93
CA ALA A 154 12.11 -6.78 -8.73
C ALA A 154 12.82 -5.63 -9.45
N CYS A 155 12.77 -5.63 -10.77
CA CYS A 155 13.28 -4.56 -11.62
C CYS A 155 12.20 -4.17 -12.66
N PRO A 156 11.00 -3.76 -12.23
CA PRO A 156 9.98 -3.31 -13.15
C PRO A 156 10.40 -2.00 -13.82
N SER A 157 10.05 -1.80 -15.09
CA SER A 157 10.08 -0.47 -15.67
C SER A 157 9.10 0.47 -14.94
N GLU A 158 9.36 1.77 -15.00
CA GLU A 158 8.46 2.78 -14.41
C GLU A 158 7.02 2.63 -14.92
N ASP A 159 6.84 2.39 -16.23
CA ASP A 159 5.53 2.17 -16.83
C ASP A 159 4.83 0.91 -16.28
N ASN A 160 5.57 -0.21 -16.15
CA ASN A 160 5.01 -1.44 -15.60
C ASN A 160 4.61 -1.25 -14.13
N PHE A 161 5.47 -0.61 -13.34
CA PHE A 161 5.19 -0.27 -11.95
C PHE A 161 3.91 0.57 -11.82
N LEU A 162 3.75 1.61 -12.64
CA LEU A 162 2.58 2.47 -12.62
C LEU A 162 1.30 1.75 -13.05
N ILE A 163 1.36 0.91 -14.09
CA ILE A 163 0.21 0.11 -14.54
C ILE A 163 -0.24 -0.83 -13.41
N GLU A 164 0.70 -1.54 -12.80
CA GLU A 164 0.40 -2.48 -11.72
C GLU A 164 -0.06 -1.80 -10.44
N THR A 165 0.51 -0.63 -10.11
CA THR A 165 0.09 0.18 -8.97
C THR A 165 -1.34 0.69 -9.14
N ARG A 166 -1.69 1.21 -10.33
CA ARG A 166 -3.06 1.65 -10.64
C ARG A 166 -4.04 0.49 -10.54
N ARG A 167 -3.66 -0.68 -11.09
CA ARG A 167 -4.46 -1.90 -11.00
C ARG A 167 -4.66 -2.33 -9.55
N TYR A 168 -3.61 -2.29 -8.74
CA TYR A 168 -3.66 -2.61 -7.32
C TYR A 168 -4.60 -1.68 -6.56
N LEU A 169 -4.44 -0.36 -6.70
CA LEU A 169 -5.31 0.62 -6.06
C LEU A 169 -6.77 0.46 -6.49
N ARG A 170 -7.05 0.18 -7.77
CA ARG A 170 -8.43 -0.12 -8.21
C ARG A 170 -9.00 -1.35 -7.53
N LYS A 171 -8.25 -2.45 -7.47
CA LYS A 171 -8.70 -3.70 -6.80
C LYS A 171 -9.00 -3.50 -5.32
N LEU A 172 -8.24 -2.67 -4.62
CA LEU A 172 -8.50 -2.36 -3.21
C LEU A 172 -9.88 -1.72 -2.99
N PHE A 173 -10.35 -0.92 -3.95
CA PHE A 173 -11.58 -0.13 -3.81
C PHE A 173 -12.77 -0.65 -4.62
N GLU A 174 -12.57 -1.66 -5.47
CA GLU A 174 -13.62 -2.20 -6.35
C GLU A 174 -14.86 -2.67 -5.58
N ASN A 175 -14.67 -3.47 -4.54
CA ASN A 175 -15.78 -3.94 -3.70
C ASN A 175 -16.44 -2.79 -2.92
N TYR A 176 -15.66 -1.82 -2.45
CA TYR A 176 -16.18 -0.63 -1.78
C TYR A 176 -17.10 0.16 -2.71
N ALA A 177 -16.64 0.46 -3.92
CA ALA A 177 -17.40 1.21 -4.92
C ALA A 177 -18.71 0.50 -5.30
N LYS A 178 -18.61 -0.81 -5.57
CA LYS A 178 -19.76 -1.65 -5.94
C LYS A 178 -20.80 -1.74 -4.83
N ASN A 179 -20.37 -1.97 -3.59
CA ASN A 179 -21.26 -2.12 -2.45
C ASN A 179 -21.99 -0.80 -2.12
N LYS A 180 -21.30 0.33 -2.27
CA LYS A 180 -21.87 1.68 -2.06
C LYS A 180 -22.60 2.23 -3.28
N LYS A 181 -22.47 1.60 -4.45
CA LYS A 181 -23.02 2.05 -5.75
C LYS A 181 -22.54 3.48 -6.11
N ILE A 182 -21.25 3.75 -5.91
CA ILE A 182 -20.61 5.05 -6.15
C ILE A 182 -19.71 4.98 -7.40
N TYR A 183 -19.49 6.12 -8.04
CA TYR A 183 -18.55 6.26 -9.17
C TYR A 183 -17.40 7.23 -8.87
N LYS A 184 -17.42 7.94 -7.73
CA LYS A 184 -16.27 8.70 -7.24
C LYS A 184 -15.88 8.26 -5.84
N ILE A 185 -14.58 8.08 -5.64
CA ILE A 185 -14.01 7.76 -4.33
C ILE A 185 -13.17 8.94 -3.86
N VAL A 186 -13.59 9.55 -2.76
CA VAL A 186 -12.85 10.65 -2.14
C VAL A 186 -11.82 10.09 -1.17
N LEU A 187 -10.57 10.50 -1.32
CA LEU A 187 -9.47 10.05 -0.46
C LEU A 187 -8.83 11.24 0.24
N ASP A 188 -8.91 11.24 1.58
CA ASP A 188 -8.20 12.21 2.40
C ASP A 188 -6.73 11.84 2.53
N GLN A 189 -5.86 12.84 2.34
CA GLN A 189 -4.41 12.78 2.47
C GLN A 189 -3.72 11.74 1.58
N ALA A 190 -4.37 11.22 0.53
CA ALA A 190 -3.76 10.21 -0.32
C ALA A 190 -2.56 10.70 -1.12
N ILE A 191 -2.54 11.96 -1.51
CA ILE A 191 -1.46 12.58 -2.27
C ILE A 191 -0.63 13.46 -1.34
N SER A 192 0.67 13.54 -1.59
CA SER A 192 1.53 14.47 -0.86
C SER A 192 1.35 15.88 -1.45
N PRO A 193 1.02 16.91 -0.65
CA PRO A 193 0.94 18.28 -1.15
C PRO A 193 2.33 18.83 -1.51
N THR A 194 3.42 18.23 -1.01
CA THR A 194 4.81 18.62 -1.32
C THR A 194 5.44 17.81 -2.44
N ASN A 195 4.87 16.65 -2.80
CA ASN A 195 5.37 15.79 -3.87
C ASN A 195 4.21 15.25 -4.73
N ILE A 196 3.48 16.19 -5.32
CA ILE A 196 2.29 15.91 -6.12
C ILE A 196 2.64 15.09 -7.37
N SER A 197 3.68 15.51 -8.10
CA SER A 197 4.02 14.92 -9.40
C SER A 197 4.28 13.41 -9.34
N LYS A 198 5.02 12.95 -8.31
CA LYS A 198 5.27 11.51 -8.12
C LYS A 198 3.99 10.77 -7.68
N THR A 199 3.34 11.23 -6.62
CA THR A 199 2.25 10.46 -5.97
C THR A 199 0.90 10.52 -6.70
N LEU A 200 0.62 11.58 -7.46
CA LEU A 200 -0.63 11.71 -8.25
C LEU A 200 -0.73 10.64 -9.34
N ARG A 201 0.40 10.23 -9.93
CA ARG A 201 0.46 9.30 -11.07
C ARG A 201 -0.07 7.90 -10.74
N TYR A 202 -0.03 7.50 -9.46
CA TYR A 202 -0.54 6.21 -8.98
C TYR A 202 -2.06 6.09 -9.10
N PHE A 203 -2.78 7.22 -9.05
CA PHE A 203 -4.25 7.24 -9.04
C PHE A 203 -4.87 7.45 -10.44
N GLY A 204 -4.07 7.37 -11.51
CA GLY A 204 -4.58 7.48 -12.89
C GLY A 204 -5.16 8.86 -13.20
N ASN A 205 -6.33 8.93 -13.83
CA ASN A 205 -7.02 10.19 -14.13
C ASN A 205 -7.76 10.74 -12.89
N THR A 206 -7.00 11.32 -11.97
CA THR A 206 -7.49 11.80 -10.67
C THR A 206 -7.54 13.32 -10.60
N LYS A 207 -8.50 13.85 -9.83
CA LYS A 207 -8.55 15.27 -9.44
C LYS A 207 -7.94 15.44 -8.05
N LEU A 208 -7.16 16.50 -7.86
CA LEU A 208 -6.56 16.87 -6.58
C LEU A 208 -7.09 18.23 -6.13
N ILE A 209 -7.57 18.29 -4.89
CA ILE A 209 -7.93 19.51 -4.18
C ILE A 209 -6.89 19.71 -3.07
N ILE A 210 -6.31 20.91 -3.00
CA ILE A 210 -5.37 21.29 -1.95
C ILE A 210 -6.06 22.32 -1.05
N VAL A 211 -6.04 22.04 0.25
CA VAL A 211 -6.59 22.88 1.32
C VAL A 211 -5.48 23.39 2.20
#